data_AF-A0A3Q4EGX3-F1
#
_entry.id   AF-A0A3Q4EGX3-F1
#
_cell.length_a   1.000
_cell.length_b   1.000
_cell.length_c   1.000
_cell.angle_alpha   90.00
_cell.angle_beta   90.00
_cell.angle_gamma   90.00
#
_symmetry.space_group_name_H-M   'P 1'
#
loop_
_entity.id
_entity.type
_entity.pdbx_description
1 polymer ?
#
loop_
_entity_poly.entity_id
_entity_poly.type
_entity_poly.pdbx_seq_one_letter_code
_entity_poly.pdbx_strand_id
1 'polypeptide(L)' 'MVCGDIPFEHDEEIIKGQVFFRQTVSSECQHLIKWCLSLRPSDRPSFEEIRNHPWMQGDLLPQAASEIHLHSLSPGSSK' A
#
# COMPACT_ATOMS: atom_id res chain seq x y z
N MET A 1 -0.06 -5.90 2.15
CA MET A 1 0.87 -5.27 1.17
C MET A 1 1.76 -4.18 1.77
N VAL A 2 1.30 -3.16 2.49
CA VAL A 2 2.23 -2.27 3.26
C VAL A 2 2.13 -2.41 4.78
N CYS A 3 0.99 -2.88 5.29
CA CYS A 3 0.80 -3.18 6.72
C CYS A 3 0.64 -4.67 7.03
N GLY A 4 0.74 -5.55 6.03
CA GLY A 4 0.57 -7.01 6.20
C GLY A 4 -0.86 -7.51 6.42
N ASP A 5 -1.82 -6.61 6.67
CA ASP A 5 -3.22 -6.92 6.97
C ASP A 5 -4.18 -5.87 6.36
N ILE A 6 -5.50 -6.09 6.47
CA ILE A 6 -6.55 -5.16 6.01
C ILE A 6 -6.78 -4.01 7.02
N PRO A 7 -7.21 -2.82 6.56
CA PRO A 7 -7.34 -1.65 7.43
C PRO A 7 -8.61 -1.61 8.29
N PHE A 8 -9.64 -2.41 7.98
CA PHE A 8 -10.94 -2.43 8.66
C PHE A 8 -11.40 -3.88 8.87
N GLU A 9 -11.90 -4.20 10.06
CA GLU A 9 -12.40 -5.54 10.41
C GLU A 9 -13.94 -5.56 10.51
N HIS A 10 -14.55 -4.41 10.84
CA HIS A 10 -16.00 -4.26 11.04
C HIS A 10 -16.58 -3.13 10.17
N ASP A 11 -17.89 -3.22 9.92
CA ASP A 11 -18.62 -2.26 9.08
C ASP A 11 -18.56 -0.83 9.64
N GLU A 12 -18.55 -0.66 10.97
CA GLU A 12 -18.48 0.65 11.61
C GLU A 12 -17.15 1.37 11.30
N GLU A 13 -16.07 0.61 11.12
CA GLU A 13 -14.75 1.16 10.80
C GLU A 13 -14.70 1.63 9.35
N ILE A 14 -15.32 0.88 8.44
CA ILE A 14 -15.49 1.23 7.03
C ILE A 14 -16.30 2.53 6.91
N ILE A 15 -17.41 2.63 7.64
CA ILE A 15 -18.29 3.82 7.61
C ILE A 15 -17.57 5.06 8.19
N LYS A 16 -16.72 4.88 9.21
CA LYS A 16 -15.90 5.97 9.76
C LYS A 16 -14.79 6.41 8.82
N GLY A 17 -14.25 5.50 7.99
CA GLY A 17 -13.19 5.79 7.02
C GLY A 17 -11.86 6.22 7.64
N GLN A 18 -11.62 5.92 8.92
CA GLN A 18 -10.39 6.31 9.61
C GLN A 18 -9.32 5.23 9.44
N VAL A 19 -8.32 5.49 8.60
CA VAL A 19 -7.23 4.54 8.34
C VAL A 19 -6.12 4.67 9.38
N PHE A 20 -5.84 3.59 10.10
CA PHE A 20 -4.70 3.48 11.03
C PHE A 20 -3.58 2.62 10.44
N PHE A 21 -2.36 3.15 10.41
CA PHE A 21 -1.20 2.44 9.88
C PHE A 21 -0.46 1.75 11.02
N ARG A 22 -0.58 0.41 11.09
CA ARG A 22 0.06 -0.43 12.13
C ARG A 22 1.57 -0.64 11.89
N GLN A 23 2.11 -0.12 10.77
CA GLN A 23 3.52 -0.22 10.38
C GLN A 23 4.03 1.14 9.89
N THR A 24 5.34 1.34 9.86
CA THR A 24 5.96 2.53 9.25
C THR A 24 5.74 2.52 7.74
N VAL A 25 4.98 3.50 7.26
CA VAL A 25 4.64 3.67 5.84
C VAL A 25 4.98 5.11 5.44
N SER A 26 5.59 5.31 4.27
CA SER A 26 5.94 6.67 3.80
C SER A 26 4.70 7.56 3.67
N SER A 27 4.89 8.86 3.88
CA SER A 27 3.80 9.84 3.85
C SER A 27 3.04 9.82 2.51
N GLU A 28 3.76 9.64 1.40
CA GLU A 28 3.21 9.56 0.05
C GLU A 28 2.36 8.31 -0.13
N CYS A 29 2.79 7.17 0.42
CA CYS A 29 2.00 5.94 0.39
C CYS A 29 0.72 6.08 1.24
N GLN A 30 0.86 6.63 2.46
CA GLN A 30 -0.28 6.90 3.33
C GLN A 30 -1.29 7.83 2.67
N HIS A 31 -0.81 8.88 1.99
CA HIS A 31 -1.65 9.82 1.27
C HIS A 31 -2.46 9.13 0.17
N LEU A 32 -1.81 8.34 -0.70
CA LEU A 32 -2.50 7.61 -1.76
C LEU A 32 -3.55 6.63 -1.20
N ILE A 33 -3.20 5.87 -0.16
CA ILE A 33 -4.12 4.92 0.49
C ILE A 33 -5.35 5.65 1.04
N LYS A 34 -5.16 6.76 1.77
CA LYS A 34 -6.26 7.57 2.30
C LYS A 34 -7.11 8.16 1.18
N TRP A 35 -6.50 8.61 0.09
CA TRP A 35 -7.21 9.18 -1.06
C TRP A 35 -8.12 8.14 -1.73
N CYS A 36 -7.63 6.93 -1.95
CA CYS A 36 -8.42 5.80 -2.46
C CYS A 36 -9.56 5.39 -1.52
N LEU A 37 -9.36 5.52 -0.21
CA LEU A 37 -10.34 5.19 0.83
C LEU A 37 -11.25 6.38 1.21
N SER A 38 -11.28 7.43 0.40
CA SER A 38 -12.20 8.56 0.62
C SER A 38 -13.65 8.09 0.72
N LEU A 39 -14.35 8.59 1.75
CA LEU A 39 -15.73 8.22 2.06
C LEU A 39 -16.68 8.54 0.90
N ARG A 40 -16.52 9.73 0.30
CA ARG A 40 -17.30 10.08 -0.90
C ARG A 40 -16.64 9.46 -2.13
N PRO A 41 -17.38 8.71 -2.95
CA PRO A 41 -16.83 8.11 -4.17
C PRO A 41 -16.23 9.14 -5.13
N SER A 42 -16.81 10.34 -5.20
CA SER A 42 -16.34 11.43 -6.08
C SER A 42 -14.98 12.01 -5.68
N ASP A 43 -14.54 11.81 -4.44
CA ASP A 43 -13.23 12.30 -3.98
C ASP A 43 -12.11 11.29 -4.27
N ARG A 44 -12.46 10.05 -4.67
CA ARG A 44 -11.47 9.01 -4.95
C ARG A 44 -10.75 9.33 -6.26
N PRO A 45 -9.44 9.04 -6.35
CA PRO A 45 -8.68 9.28 -7.55
C PRO A 45 -9.13 8.36 -8.68
N SER A 46 -9.07 8.88 -9.90
CA SER A 46 -9.08 8.08 -11.12
C SER A 46 -7.82 7.22 -11.22
N PHE A 47 -7.85 6.21 -12.10
CA PHE A 47 -6.65 5.39 -12.36
C PHE A 47 -5.47 6.19 -12.91
N GLU A 48 -5.74 7.25 -13.67
CA GLU A 48 -4.70 8.15 -14.19
C GLU A 48 -4.03 8.92 -13.05
N GLU A 49 -4.83 9.46 -12.13
CA GLU A 49 -4.32 10.14 -10.93
C GLU A 49 -3.53 9.21 -10.01
N ILE A 50 -3.99 7.96 -9.82
CA ILE A 50 -3.25 6.94 -9.06
C ILE A 50 -1.89 6.70 -9.70
N ARG A 51 -1.85 6.47 -11.02
CA ARG A 51 -0.60 6.21 -11.76
C ARG A 51 0.36 7.38 -11.64
N ASN A 52 -0.15 8.60 -11.73
CA ASN A 52 0.66 9.82 -11.68
C ASN A 52 1.00 10.27 -10.25
N HIS A 53 0.49 9.58 -9.22
CA HIS A 53 0.78 9.92 -7.82
C HIS A 53 2.28 9.71 -7.51
N PRO A 54 2.95 10.61 -6.77
CA PRO A 54 4.39 10.52 -6.49
C PRO A 54 4.87 9.17 -5.96
N TRP A 55 4.05 8.52 -5.12
CA TRP A 55 4.36 7.17 -4.60
C TRP A 55 4.49 6.09 -5.70
N MET A 56 3.74 6.22 -6.79
CA MET A 56 3.78 5.28 -7.93
C MET A 56 4.89 5.59 -8.94
N GLN A 57 5.54 6.75 -8.80
CA GLN A 57 6.60 7.22 -9.69
C GLN A 57 8.01 6.87 -9.16
N GLY A 58 8.10 6.08 -8.07
CA GLY A 58 9.39 5.67 -7.50
C GLY A 58 10.29 4.91 -8.49
N ASP A 59 11.61 5.08 -8.34
CA ASP A 59 12.70 4.73 -9.27
C ASP A 59 12.88 3.23 -9.61
N LEU A 60 11.87 2.38 -9.46
CA LEU A 60 11.97 0.98 -9.88
C LEU A 60 11.63 0.86 -11.36
N LEU A 61 12.66 1.01 -12.18
CA LEU A 61 12.68 0.47 -13.53
C LEU A 61 12.15 -0.98 -13.48
N PRO A 62 11.21 -1.36 -14.36
CA PRO A 62 10.55 -2.67 -14.32
C PRO A 62 11.49 -3.88 -14.30
N GLN A 63 12.75 -3.73 -14.70
CA GLN A 63 13.76 -4.78 -14.72
C GLN A 63 14.37 -5.08 -13.32
N ALA A 64 14.36 -4.12 -12.39
CA ALA A 64 14.97 -4.30 -11.05
C ALA A 64 14.02 -4.97 -10.03
N ALA A 65 12.70 -4.88 -10.25
CA ALA A 65 11.71 -5.44 -9.33
C ALA A 65 11.72 -6.99 -9.30
N SER A 66 12.10 -7.65 -10.41
CA SER A 66 12.20 -9.11 -10.49
C SER A 66 13.46 -9.68 -9.83
N GLU A 67 14.54 -8.90 -9.68
CA GLU A 67 15.83 -9.41 -9.21
C GLU A 67 16.01 -9.32 -7.69
N ILE A 68 15.34 -8.37 -7.02
CA ILE A 68 15.65 -8.04 -5.62
C ILE A 68 14.89 -8.93 -4.60
N HIS A 69 13.77 -9.55 -4.96
CA HIS A 69 12.86 -10.13 -3.95
C HIS A 69 12.84 -11.67 -3.85
N LEU A 70 13.55 -12.41 -4.70
CA LEU A 70 13.50 -13.88 -4.72
C LEU A 70 14.77 -14.61 -4.24
N HIS A 71 15.76 -13.90 -3.70
CA HIS A 71 17.04 -14.49 -3.30
C HIS A 71 17.18 -14.87 -1.82
N SER A 72 16.14 -14.75 -0.99
CA SER A 72 16.18 -15.17 0.43
C SER A 72 15.24 -16.34 0.74
N LEU A 73 15.44 -17.48 0.07
CA LEU A 73 15.06 -18.76 0.67
C LEU A 73 16.22 -19.21 1.58
N SER A 74 16.14 -18.87 2.86
CA SER A 74 17.06 -19.39 3.87
C SER A 74 16.93 -20.91 3.95
N PRO A 75 18.00 -21.72 3.83
CA PRO A 75 17.91 -23.15 4.06
C PRO A 75 17.64 -23.37 5.55
N GLY A 76 16.52 -24.02 5.85
CA GLY A 76 16.16 -24.44 7.20
C GLY A 76 17.29 -25.25 7.82
N SER A 77 17.81 -24.77 8.95
CA SER A 77 18.78 -25.52 9.76
C SER A 77 18.01 -26.59 10.52
N SER A 78 18.11 -27.85 10.06
CA SER A 78 17.65 -29.03 10.79
C SER A 78 18.38 -29.13 12.14
N LYS A 79 17.62 -29.33 13.21
CA LYS A 79 18.09 -30.01 14.42
C LYS A 79 17.43 -31.38 14.48
#